data_AF-A0A524BHM8-F1
#
_entry.id   AF-A0A524BHM8-F1
#
_cell.length_a   1.000
_cell.length_b   1.000
_cell.length_c   1.000
_cell.angle_alpha   90.00
_cell.angle_beta   90.00
_cell.angle_gamma   90.00
#
_symmetry.space_group_name_H-M   'P 1'
#
loop_
_entity.id
_entity.type
_entity.pdbx_description
1 polymer ?
#
loop_
_entity_poly.entity_id
_entity_poly.type
_entity_poly.pdbx_seq_one_letter_code
_entity_poly.pdbx_strand_id
1 'polypeptide(L)'
;MTPWRTYADPVTLDPEHSADEQVFAGRTLRESVSFRDALTATPTGIVVPLVSVTDLAGIGPIQTDAGTTVLDLLDVDDALPGPWEWDLVGLARSLGERSVRSLAQGYQEGVAAIGREPLHSARARAIAVATRLARGLDGENYEEAARRLVSKGAQPELRADRVAARWGRPIEGRASLADLGRELAQYRETVAEPVASLLGHYRLADALVSDDGRLLVLMAHGNRDVLLLEALPVSTSTWEPRAGAWRAGSDVQRVLLARETVPLAPLSMLGWSTSPDGAVARAWSRARGSDRAPTEAKKSGNRRKAHDAGVVLGMVHALGGDAGLLSGYLGRSDRFADALVEASES
;
A
#
# COMPACT_ATOMS: atom_id res chain seq x y z
N MET A 1 15.50 -12.24 4.92
CA MET A 1 15.99 -10.85 4.78
C MET A 1 14.89 -10.03 4.16
N THR A 2 14.37 -9.00 4.84
CA THR A 2 13.32 -8.13 4.31
C THR A 2 13.85 -7.38 3.09
N PRO A 3 13.12 -7.35 1.96
CA PRO A 3 13.63 -6.80 0.70
C PRO A 3 13.72 -5.26 0.67
N TRP A 4 13.24 -4.57 1.72
CA TRP A 4 13.33 -3.11 1.91
C TRP A 4 14.67 -2.60 2.48
N ARG A 5 15.76 -3.37 2.32
CA ARG A 5 17.08 -2.97 2.83
C ARG A 5 17.76 -2.01 1.85
N THR A 6 17.69 -0.69 2.13
CA THR A 6 18.84 0.26 2.30
C THR A 6 18.41 1.75 2.35
N TYR A 7 19.00 2.56 3.26
CA TYR A 7 19.07 4.05 3.23
C TYR A 7 20.54 4.58 3.29
N ALA A 8 21.54 3.78 2.89
CA ALA A 8 23.00 4.04 3.04
C ALA A 8 23.65 3.70 4.40
N ASP A 9 22.89 3.32 5.43
CA ASP A 9 23.29 2.27 6.38
C ASP A 9 22.06 1.88 7.24
N PRO A 10 21.55 0.64 7.15
CA PRO A 10 20.47 0.22 8.04
C PRO A 10 21.03 -0.08 9.42
N VAL A 11 20.32 0.30 10.50
CA VAL A 11 20.45 -0.41 11.78
C VAL A 11 20.25 -1.88 11.46
N THR A 12 21.32 -2.65 11.58
CA THR A 12 21.31 -4.07 11.27
C THR A 12 20.32 -4.73 12.22
N LEU A 13 19.19 -5.20 11.67
CA LEU A 13 18.53 -6.40 12.16
C LEU A 13 19.56 -7.52 12.04
N ASP A 14 20.45 -7.58 13.01
CA ASP A 14 21.31 -8.74 13.23
C ASP A 14 20.36 -9.90 13.53
N PRO A 15 20.30 -10.92 12.68
CA PRO A 15 19.45 -12.07 12.93
C PRO A 15 19.83 -12.81 14.22
N GLU A 16 20.98 -12.51 14.82
CA GLU A 16 21.38 -13.01 16.14
C GLU A 16 20.66 -12.30 17.30
N HIS A 17 20.17 -11.07 17.12
CA HIS A 17 19.46 -10.36 18.19
C HIS A 17 18.01 -10.83 18.33
N SER A 18 17.67 -11.23 19.55
CA SER A 18 16.31 -11.53 19.99
C SER A 18 15.40 -10.29 19.95
N ALA A 19 14.08 -10.51 19.95
CA ALA A 19 13.10 -9.41 20.01
C ALA A 19 13.27 -8.54 21.27
N ASP A 20 13.69 -9.13 22.39
CA ASP A 20 13.94 -8.39 23.64
C ASP A 20 15.16 -7.47 23.53
N GLU A 21 16.22 -7.91 22.83
CA GLU A 21 17.40 -7.08 22.55
C GLU A 21 17.07 -5.91 21.63
N GLN A 22 16.23 -6.13 20.60
CA GLN A 22 15.75 -5.06 19.72
C GLN A 22 14.89 -4.04 20.49
N VAL A 23 14.00 -4.51 21.36
CA VAL A 23 13.21 -3.64 22.25
C VAL A 23 14.10 -2.86 23.20
N PHE A 24 15.16 -3.47 23.75
CA PHE A 24 16.14 -2.79 24.59
C PHE A 24 16.89 -1.72 23.80
N ALA A 25 17.40 -2.05 22.61
CA ALA A 25 18.07 -1.10 21.72
C ALA A 25 17.17 0.10 21.37
N GLY A 26 15.88 -0.13 21.12
CA GLY A 26 14.93 0.94 20.84
C GLY A 26 14.71 1.88 22.04
N ARG A 27 14.73 1.34 23.27
CA ARG A 27 14.66 2.15 24.49
C ARG A 27 15.92 3.01 24.65
N THR A 28 17.10 2.44 24.43
CA THR A 28 18.37 3.17 24.45
C THR A 28 18.39 4.26 23.36
N LEU A 29 17.90 3.97 22.16
CA LEU A 29 17.81 4.94 21.08
C LEU A 29 16.96 6.17 21.46
N ARG A 30 15.88 5.97 22.22
CA ARG A 30 15.03 7.07 22.73
C ARG A 30 15.78 8.01 23.68
N GLU A 31 16.83 7.54 24.35
CA GLU A 31 17.66 8.38 25.23
C GLU A 31 18.59 9.29 24.42
N SER A 32 18.99 8.86 23.21
CA SER A 32 19.88 9.61 22.32
C SER A 32 19.16 10.48 21.28
N VAL A 33 17.97 10.05 20.82
CA VAL A 33 17.20 10.75 19.78
C VAL A 33 15.79 10.99 20.32
N SER A 34 15.49 12.24 20.68
CA SER A 34 14.19 12.61 21.21
C SER A 34 13.10 12.46 20.14
N PHE A 35 11.85 12.25 20.55
CA PHE A 35 10.74 12.17 19.59
C PHE A 35 10.60 13.46 18.76
N ARG A 36 10.82 14.62 19.39
CA ARG A 36 10.75 15.91 18.71
C ARG A 36 11.79 15.99 17.59
N ASP A 37 13.04 15.64 17.89
CA ASP A 37 14.11 15.68 16.90
C ASP A 37 13.85 14.67 15.77
N ALA A 38 13.43 13.46 16.11
CA ALA A 38 13.06 12.42 15.13
C ALA A 38 12.00 12.89 14.13
N LEU A 39 10.95 13.56 14.63
CA LEU A 39 9.81 13.97 13.82
C LEU A 39 10.03 15.30 13.08
N THR A 40 11.07 16.09 13.40
CA THR A 40 11.25 17.44 12.83
C THR A 40 12.58 17.68 12.14
N ALA A 41 13.66 17.00 12.53
CA ALA A 41 15.01 17.32 12.10
C ALA A 41 15.88 16.10 11.77
N THR A 42 16.04 15.17 12.72
CA THR A 42 16.99 14.06 12.63
C THR A 42 16.26 12.74 12.86
N PRO A 43 15.84 12.04 11.79
CA PRO A 43 15.16 10.76 11.90
C PRO A 43 15.95 9.73 12.70
N THR A 44 15.25 8.78 13.31
CA THR A 44 15.85 7.72 14.15
C THR A 44 16.79 6.78 13.40
N GLY A 45 16.69 6.73 12.07
CA GLY A 45 17.40 5.75 11.23
C GLY A 45 16.69 4.39 11.16
N ILE A 46 15.50 4.24 11.76
CA ILE A 46 14.68 3.05 11.60
C ILE A 46 14.04 3.08 10.22
N VAL A 47 14.41 2.13 9.37
CA VAL A 47 13.96 2.05 7.97
C VAL A 47 12.72 1.18 7.84
N VAL A 48 11.71 1.71 7.15
CA VAL A 48 10.48 1.03 6.76
C VAL A 48 10.22 1.28 5.27
N PRO A 49 9.32 0.53 4.61
CA PRO A 49 8.73 1.01 3.36
C PRO A 49 7.94 2.29 3.63
N LEU A 50 8.41 3.44 3.12
CA LEU A 50 7.61 4.65 3.06
C LEU A 50 6.42 4.40 2.14
N VAL A 51 5.22 4.82 2.54
CA VAL A 51 3.98 4.55 1.79
C VAL A 51 3.29 5.81 1.26
N SER A 52 3.83 6.99 1.55
CA SER A 52 3.34 8.29 1.07
C SER A 52 1.90 8.60 1.49
N VAL A 53 1.44 8.06 2.63
CA VAL A 53 0.07 8.30 3.11
C VAL A 53 -0.01 9.67 3.78
N THR A 54 -0.62 10.64 3.11
CA THR A 54 -0.73 12.03 3.60
C THR A 54 -2.05 12.37 4.26
N ASP A 55 -3.09 11.56 4.04
CA ASP A 55 -4.41 11.75 4.64
C ASP A 55 -5.13 10.42 4.88
N LEU A 56 -6.26 10.49 5.57
CA LEU A 56 -7.08 9.32 5.89
C LEU A 56 -7.75 8.68 4.68
N ALA A 57 -7.77 9.33 3.51
CA ALA A 57 -8.31 8.75 2.28
C ALA A 57 -7.33 7.74 1.64
N GLY A 58 -6.06 7.76 2.01
CA GLY A 58 -5.08 6.73 1.63
C GLY A 58 -5.28 5.37 2.33
N ILE A 59 -6.21 5.28 3.30
CA ILE A 59 -6.47 4.07 4.08
C ILE A 59 -7.97 3.76 4.04
N GLY A 60 -8.35 2.56 3.59
CA GLY A 60 -9.74 2.23 3.35
C GLY A 60 -10.06 0.74 3.37
N PRO A 61 -11.35 0.38 3.39
CA PRO A 61 -11.78 -1.00 3.30
C PRO A 61 -11.47 -1.56 1.90
N ILE A 62 -10.69 -2.63 1.85
CA ILE A 62 -10.41 -3.43 0.65
C ILE A 62 -10.95 -4.84 0.90
N GLN A 63 -11.56 -5.44 -0.10
CA GLN A 63 -11.90 -6.87 -0.04
C GLN A 63 -10.77 -7.70 -0.63
N THR A 64 -10.30 -8.69 0.14
CA THR A 64 -9.34 -9.68 -0.33
C THR A 64 -9.98 -10.63 -1.36
N ASP A 65 -9.15 -11.37 -2.10
CA ASP A 65 -9.64 -12.39 -3.02
C ASP A 65 -10.43 -13.51 -2.33
N ALA A 66 -10.23 -13.70 -1.02
CA ALA A 66 -11.03 -14.62 -0.20
C ALA A 66 -12.37 -14.03 0.26
N GLY A 67 -12.75 -12.83 -0.20
CA GLY A 67 -13.99 -12.16 0.15
C GLY A 67 -13.99 -11.50 1.54
N THR A 68 -12.84 -11.41 2.21
CA THR A 68 -12.73 -10.78 3.53
C THR A 68 -12.45 -9.30 3.39
N THR A 69 -13.24 -8.45 4.05
CA THR A 69 -12.96 -7.01 4.09
C THR A 69 -11.91 -6.70 5.16
N VAL A 70 -10.84 -6.02 4.76
CA VAL A 70 -9.75 -5.54 5.62
C VAL A 70 -9.59 -4.03 5.48
N LEU A 71 -9.20 -3.35 6.55
CA LEU A 71 -8.79 -1.94 6.48
C LEU A 71 -7.31 -1.89 6.14
N ASP A 72 -6.94 -1.29 5.01
CA ASP A 72 -5.58 -1.37 4.48
C ASP A 72 -5.21 -0.12 3.66
N LEU A 73 -3.94 -0.05 3.23
CA LEU A 73 -3.41 1.00 2.37
C LEU A 73 -3.99 0.90 0.95
N LEU A 74 -4.43 2.04 0.40
CA LEU A 74 -5.00 2.09 -0.95
C LEU A 74 -3.93 2.33 -2.02
N ASP A 75 -2.85 3.02 -1.71
CA ASP A 75 -1.77 3.31 -2.66
C ASP A 75 -0.41 3.07 -1.99
N VAL A 76 0.45 2.32 -2.67
CA VAL A 76 1.83 2.01 -2.25
C VAL A 76 2.79 2.15 -3.44
N ASP A 77 2.35 2.79 -4.53
CA ASP A 77 3.08 2.80 -5.80
C ASP A 77 4.35 3.66 -5.73
N ASP A 78 4.36 4.65 -4.84
CA ASP A 78 5.53 5.50 -4.59
C ASP A 78 6.45 4.98 -3.47
N ALA A 79 6.23 3.74 -3.01
CA ALA A 79 6.94 3.24 -1.85
C ALA A 79 8.44 3.08 -2.07
N LEU A 80 9.22 3.47 -1.06
CA LEU A 80 10.68 3.47 -1.06
C LEU A 80 11.19 3.26 0.37
N PRO A 81 12.32 2.57 0.60
CA PRO A 81 12.91 2.52 1.94
C PRO A 81 13.18 3.92 2.50
N GLY A 82 12.74 4.19 3.72
CA GLY A 82 13.00 5.45 4.38
C GLY A 82 12.53 5.50 5.84
N PRO A 83 12.67 6.67 6.49
CA PRO A 83 12.36 6.83 7.91
C PRO A 83 10.85 6.86 8.17
N TRP A 84 10.38 5.97 9.06
CA TRP A 84 8.95 5.83 9.40
C TRP A 84 8.27 7.11 9.87
N GLU A 85 9.06 8.05 10.39
CA GLU A 85 8.59 9.36 10.86
C GLU A 85 7.93 10.17 9.75
N TRP A 86 8.39 10.05 8.50
CA TRP A 86 7.91 10.91 7.40
C TRP A 86 6.47 10.64 7.03
N ASP A 87 6.06 9.38 6.92
CA ASP A 87 4.65 9.03 6.67
C ASP A 87 3.76 9.50 7.83
N LEU A 88 4.23 9.33 9.07
CA LEU A 88 3.42 9.67 10.23
C LEU A 88 3.23 11.19 10.38
N VAL A 89 4.29 11.98 10.14
CA VAL A 89 4.20 13.45 10.15
C VAL A 89 3.35 13.95 8.99
N GLY A 90 3.49 13.36 7.80
CA GLY A 90 2.65 13.67 6.64
C GLY A 90 1.17 13.47 6.94
N LEU A 91 0.81 12.30 7.48
CA LEU A 91 -0.56 12.00 7.89
C LEU A 91 -1.05 12.89 9.04
N ALA A 92 -0.21 13.16 10.05
CA ALA A 92 -0.59 13.99 11.19
C ALA A 92 -0.93 15.44 10.80
N ARG A 93 -0.20 16.02 9.83
CA ARG A 93 -0.44 17.39 9.34
C ARG A 93 -1.81 17.60 8.68
N SER A 94 -2.48 16.54 8.22
CA SER A 94 -3.85 16.63 7.69
C SER A 94 -4.94 16.57 8.77
N LEU A 95 -4.56 16.44 10.04
CA LEU A 95 -5.48 16.17 11.15
C LEU A 95 -5.48 17.29 12.19
N GLY A 96 -6.60 17.42 12.92
CA GLY A 96 -6.64 18.22 14.13
C GLY A 96 -6.02 17.49 15.33
N GLU A 97 -5.52 18.25 16.31
CA GLU A 97 -4.80 17.75 17.49
C GLU A 97 -5.38 16.46 18.11
N ARG A 98 -6.69 16.43 18.40
CA ARG A 98 -7.34 15.26 19.03
C ARG A 98 -7.25 14.00 18.16
N SER A 99 -7.27 14.16 16.85
CA SER A 99 -7.11 13.08 15.89
C SER A 99 -5.64 12.68 15.76
N VAL A 100 -4.70 13.62 15.83
CA VAL A 100 -3.25 13.30 15.89
C VAL A 100 -2.92 12.46 17.12
N ARG A 101 -3.48 12.80 18.29
CA ARG A 101 -3.34 11.96 19.50
C ARG A 101 -3.91 10.56 19.31
N SER A 102 -5.07 10.45 18.65
CA SER A 102 -5.69 9.16 18.34
C SER A 102 -4.85 8.36 17.34
N LEU A 103 -4.27 9.02 16.34
CA LEU A 103 -3.33 8.44 15.36
C LEU A 103 -2.09 7.88 16.06
N ALA A 104 -1.45 8.67 16.93
CA ALA A 104 -0.26 8.24 17.69
C ALA A 104 -0.54 7.01 18.55
N GLN A 105 -1.67 7.02 19.27
CA GLN A 105 -2.10 5.87 20.06
C GLN A 105 -2.29 4.62 19.19
N GLY A 106 -3.05 4.75 18.09
CA GLY A 106 -3.27 3.65 17.16
C GLY A 106 -1.96 3.12 16.58
N TYR A 107 -1.03 4.00 16.22
CA TYR A 107 0.29 3.63 15.72
C TYR A 107 1.10 2.82 16.73
N GLN A 108 1.15 3.26 18.00
CA GLN A 108 1.79 2.50 19.08
C GLN A 108 1.14 1.12 19.29
N GLU A 109 -0.20 1.05 19.24
CA GLU A 109 -0.95 -0.21 19.35
C GLU A 109 -0.65 -1.16 18.17
N GLY A 110 -0.61 -0.64 16.94
CA GLY A 110 -0.29 -1.40 15.74
C GLY A 110 1.12 -1.98 15.77
N VAL A 111 2.13 -1.15 16.11
CA VAL A 111 3.51 -1.63 16.27
C VAL A 111 3.61 -2.69 17.37
N ALA A 112 2.98 -2.45 18.53
CA ALA A 112 3.02 -3.38 19.66
C ALA A 112 2.28 -4.71 19.36
N ALA A 113 1.30 -4.70 18.46
CA ALA A 113 0.59 -5.90 18.02
C ALA A 113 1.47 -6.80 17.15
N ILE A 114 2.48 -6.26 16.48
CA ILE A 114 3.42 -7.01 15.64
C ILE A 114 4.70 -7.36 16.40
N GLY A 115 5.26 -6.43 17.17
CA GLY A 115 6.54 -6.61 17.87
C GLY A 115 6.57 -7.70 18.94
N ARG A 116 5.43 -8.37 19.22
CA ARG A 116 5.33 -9.52 20.13
C ARG A 116 5.02 -10.83 19.44
N GLU A 117 4.71 -10.80 18.15
CA GLU A 117 4.29 -11.97 17.41
C GLU A 117 5.50 -12.68 16.80
N PRO A 118 5.52 -14.01 16.76
CA PRO A 118 6.48 -14.72 15.93
C PRO A 118 6.37 -14.24 14.47
N LEU A 119 7.50 -13.94 13.82
CA LEU A 119 7.55 -13.34 12.48
C LEU A 119 6.68 -14.07 11.43
N HIS A 120 6.63 -15.40 11.50
CA HIS A 120 5.84 -16.22 10.58
C HIS A 120 4.31 -16.06 10.76
N SER A 121 3.86 -15.59 11.93
CA SER A 121 2.44 -15.38 12.27
C SER A 121 2.03 -13.91 12.25
N ALA A 122 2.99 -12.99 12.27
CA ALA A 122 2.77 -11.55 12.37
C ALA A 122 1.82 -10.99 11.30
N ARG A 123 1.99 -11.39 10.02
CA ARG A 123 1.09 -10.92 8.94
C ARG A 123 -0.34 -11.44 9.10
N ALA A 124 -0.52 -12.71 9.46
CA ALA A 124 -1.84 -13.27 9.71
C ALA A 124 -2.54 -12.55 10.89
N ARG A 125 -1.79 -12.20 11.94
CA ARG A 125 -2.28 -11.38 13.05
C ARG A 125 -2.71 -9.99 12.58
N ALA A 126 -1.89 -9.33 11.76
CA ALA A 126 -2.19 -8.01 11.22
C ALA A 126 -3.50 -8.01 10.40
N ILE A 127 -3.67 -9.01 9.52
CA ILE A 127 -4.91 -9.20 8.74
C ILE A 127 -6.12 -9.39 9.66
N ALA A 128 -6.00 -10.17 10.74
CA ALA A 128 -7.09 -10.37 11.70
C ALA A 128 -7.47 -9.07 12.42
N VAL A 129 -6.49 -8.24 12.80
CA VAL A 129 -6.73 -6.92 13.38
C VAL A 129 -7.40 -6.00 12.35
N ALA A 130 -6.85 -5.88 11.14
CA ALA A 130 -7.41 -5.08 10.05
C ALA A 130 -8.84 -5.48 9.68
N THR A 131 -9.14 -6.78 9.68
CA THR A 131 -10.51 -7.30 9.48
C THR A 131 -11.46 -6.84 10.58
N ARG A 132 -11.01 -6.81 11.84
CA ARG A 132 -11.81 -6.30 12.95
C ARG A 132 -12.07 -4.80 12.83
N LEU A 133 -11.08 -4.02 12.39
CA LEU A 133 -11.22 -2.58 12.17
C LEU A 133 -12.21 -2.28 11.03
N ALA A 134 -12.24 -3.14 10.00
CA ALA A 134 -13.16 -3.00 8.87
C ALA A 134 -14.61 -3.42 9.15
N ARG A 135 -14.96 -3.92 10.35
CA ARG A 135 -16.33 -4.35 10.66
C ARG A 135 -17.32 -3.20 10.52
N GLY A 136 -18.32 -3.41 9.67
CA GLY A 136 -19.35 -2.40 9.36
C GLY A 136 -18.91 -1.36 8.33
N LEU A 137 -17.73 -1.52 7.72
CA LEU A 137 -17.35 -0.80 6.52
C LEU A 137 -17.69 -1.65 5.30
N ASP A 138 -18.35 -1.03 4.32
CA ASP A 138 -18.60 -1.67 3.03
C ASP A 138 -17.35 -1.50 2.15
N GLY A 139 -16.64 -2.61 1.91
CA GLY A 139 -15.68 -2.68 0.81
C GLY A 139 -16.42 -3.13 -0.45
N GLU A 140 -16.36 -2.35 -1.54
CA GLU A 140 -16.86 -2.82 -2.85
C GLU A 140 -16.11 -4.11 -3.19
N ASN A 141 -16.84 -5.18 -3.47
CA ASN A 141 -16.23 -6.45 -3.87
C ASN A 141 -15.86 -6.42 -5.37
N TYR A 142 -14.88 -7.25 -5.74
CA TYR A 142 -14.42 -7.33 -7.13
C TYR A 142 -15.55 -7.59 -8.12
N GLU A 143 -16.49 -8.49 -7.81
CA GLU A 143 -17.57 -8.84 -8.74
C GLU A 143 -18.56 -7.69 -8.93
N GLU A 144 -18.84 -6.93 -7.88
CA GLU A 144 -19.68 -5.74 -7.92
C GLU A 144 -19.03 -4.65 -8.78
N ALA A 145 -17.73 -4.43 -8.59
CA ALA A 145 -16.94 -3.57 -9.46
C ALA A 145 -17.02 -4.05 -10.92
N ALA A 146 -16.78 -5.33 -11.19
CA ALA A 146 -16.87 -5.87 -12.55
C ALA A 146 -18.27 -5.69 -13.16
N ARG A 147 -19.35 -5.97 -12.43
CA ARG A 147 -20.74 -5.75 -12.89
C ARG A 147 -21.02 -4.28 -13.22
N ARG A 148 -20.43 -3.35 -12.46
CA ARG A 148 -20.58 -1.89 -12.64
C ARG A 148 -19.77 -1.39 -13.82
N LEU A 149 -18.53 -1.85 -13.96
CA LEU A 149 -17.59 -1.36 -14.97
C LEU A 149 -17.79 -2.00 -16.34
N VAL A 150 -18.39 -3.20 -16.42
CA VAL A 150 -18.47 -3.98 -17.67
C VAL A 150 -19.89 -4.01 -18.22
N SER A 151 -20.04 -3.84 -19.53
CA SER A 151 -21.31 -3.98 -20.25
C SER A 151 -21.80 -5.43 -20.27
N LYS A 152 -23.11 -5.63 -20.44
CA LYS A 152 -23.69 -6.97 -20.60
C LYS A 152 -23.72 -7.32 -22.08
N GLY A 153 -23.36 -8.56 -22.45
CA GLY A 153 -23.49 -9.05 -23.82
C GLY A 153 -22.46 -10.13 -24.16
N ALA A 154 -22.53 -10.64 -25.40
CA ALA A 154 -21.55 -11.60 -25.92
C ALA A 154 -20.17 -10.96 -26.20
N GLN A 155 -20.14 -9.64 -26.36
CA GLN A 155 -18.93 -8.83 -26.52
C GLN A 155 -18.94 -7.76 -25.42
N PRO A 156 -18.48 -8.09 -24.21
CA PRO A 156 -18.45 -7.14 -23.11
C PRO A 156 -17.39 -6.06 -23.35
N GLU A 157 -17.70 -4.85 -22.92
CA GLU A 157 -16.86 -3.65 -23.03
C GLU A 157 -16.80 -2.90 -21.69
N LEU A 158 -15.76 -2.09 -21.50
CA LEU A 158 -15.63 -1.22 -20.34
C LEU A 158 -16.49 0.03 -20.51
N ARG A 159 -17.20 0.40 -19.44
CA ARG A 159 -17.99 1.64 -19.35
C ARG A 159 -17.08 2.80 -18.95
N ALA A 160 -16.62 3.57 -19.92
CA ALA A 160 -15.65 4.65 -19.71
C ALA A 160 -16.08 5.67 -18.63
N ASP A 161 -17.36 6.04 -18.57
CA ASP A 161 -17.90 6.92 -17.53
C ASP A 161 -17.75 6.34 -16.11
N ARG A 162 -17.94 5.03 -15.96
CA ARG A 162 -17.83 4.32 -14.68
C ARG A 162 -16.38 4.11 -14.28
N VAL A 163 -15.51 3.81 -15.24
CA VAL A 163 -14.06 3.69 -14.99
C VAL A 163 -13.47 5.06 -14.63
N ALA A 164 -13.83 6.13 -15.33
CA ALA A 164 -13.44 7.50 -14.98
C ALA A 164 -13.86 7.85 -13.54
N ALA A 165 -15.12 7.56 -13.18
CA ALA A 165 -15.64 7.83 -11.85
C ALA A 165 -14.97 6.97 -10.75
N ARG A 166 -14.60 5.72 -11.08
CA ARG A 166 -13.86 4.83 -10.17
C ARG A 166 -12.49 5.40 -9.85
N TRP A 167 -11.69 5.66 -10.88
CA TRP A 167 -10.33 6.14 -10.68
C TRP A 167 -10.28 7.59 -10.22
N GLY A 168 -11.33 8.38 -10.49
CA GLY A 168 -11.32 9.80 -10.20
C GLY A 168 -10.56 10.66 -11.18
N ARG A 169 -10.39 10.16 -12.39
CA ARG A 169 -9.55 10.74 -13.44
C ARG A 169 -10.20 10.55 -14.81
N PRO A 170 -9.91 11.43 -15.77
CA PRO A 170 -10.40 11.29 -17.14
C PRO A 170 -9.90 10.01 -17.82
N ILE A 171 -10.71 9.49 -18.72
CA ILE A 171 -10.31 8.46 -19.68
C ILE A 171 -9.89 9.17 -20.96
N GLU A 172 -8.66 8.97 -21.39
CA GLU A 172 -8.13 9.54 -22.63
C GLU A 172 -8.70 8.79 -23.85
N GLY A 173 -8.86 7.47 -23.75
CA GLY A 173 -9.45 6.67 -24.81
C GLY A 173 -9.43 5.16 -24.57
N ARG A 174 -9.66 4.41 -25.65
CA ARG A 174 -9.46 2.95 -25.69
C ARG A 174 -8.06 2.64 -26.18
N ALA A 175 -7.40 1.68 -25.54
CA ALA A 175 -6.08 1.23 -25.96
C ALA A 175 -6.18 0.32 -27.21
N SER A 176 -5.12 0.34 -28.03
CA SER A 176 -4.99 -0.58 -29.17
C SER A 176 -4.85 -2.01 -28.68
N LEU A 177 -5.83 -2.88 -28.99
CA LEU A 177 -5.83 -4.28 -28.55
C LEU A 177 -4.68 -5.09 -29.18
N ALA A 178 -4.24 -4.72 -30.39
CA ALA A 178 -3.11 -5.38 -31.06
C ALA A 178 -1.78 -5.11 -30.34
N ASP A 179 -1.61 -3.88 -29.87
CA ASP A 179 -0.43 -3.44 -29.11
C ASP A 179 -0.44 -4.02 -27.70
N LEU A 180 -1.60 -3.92 -27.03
CA LEU A 180 -1.81 -4.50 -25.72
C LEU A 180 -1.68 -6.02 -25.71
N GLY A 181 -2.04 -6.70 -26.80
CA GLY A 181 -1.84 -8.14 -26.94
C GLY A 181 -0.37 -8.56 -26.85
N ARG A 182 0.56 -7.75 -27.40
CA ARG A 182 2.01 -8.00 -27.28
C ARG A 182 2.51 -7.75 -25.86
N GLU A 183 2.04 -6.67 -25.25
CA GLU A 183 2.39 -6.31 -23.89
C GLU A 183 1.86 -7.33 -22.85
N LEU A 184 0.64 -7.83 -23.04
CA LEU A 184 0.07 -8.90 -22.22
C LEU A 184 0.83 -10.22 -22.36
N ALA A 185 1.40 -10.51 -23.55
CA ALA A 185 2.25 -11.69 -23.72
C ALA A 185 3.52 -11.59 -22.86
N GLN A 186 4.17 -10.42 -22.85
CA GLN A 186 5.31 -10.16 -21.95
C GLN A 186 4.90 -10.26 -20.48
N TYR A 187 3.80 -9.62 -20.08
CA TYR A 187 3.30 -9.71 -18.70
C TYR A 187 3.09 -11.15 -18.24
N ARG A 188 2.52 -12.02 -19.10
CA ARG A 188 2.31 -13.44 -18.79
C ARG A 188 3.60 -14.22 -18.53
N GLU A 189 4.74 -13.78 -19.07
CA GLU A 189 6.04 -14.39 -18.80
C GLU A 189 6.63 -13.97 -17.44
N THR A 190 6.09 -12.92 -16.82
CA THR A 190 6.60 -12.36 -15.55
C THR A 190 5.81 -12.79 -14.31
N VAL A 191 4.61 -13.35 -14.49
CA VAL A 191 3.78 -13.84 -13.37
C VAL A 191 4.14 -15.28 -13.01
N ALA A 192 3.68 -15.74 -11.84
CA ALA A 192 3.80 -17.14 -11.47
C ALA A 192 3.05 -18.07 -12.45
N GLU A 193 3.59 -19.27 -12.72
CA GLU A 193 3.04 -20.24 -13.69
C GLU A 193 1.52 -20.51 -13.52
N PRO A 194 0.97 -20.70 -12.29
CA PRO A 194 -0.47 -20.88 -12.13
C PRO A 194 -1.29 -19.67 -12.61
N VAL A 195 -0.76 -18.45 -12.45
CA VAL A 195 -1.38 -17.21 -12.93
C VAL A 195 -1.29 -17.14 -14.45
N ALA A 196 -0.13 -17.45 -15.04
CA ALA A 196 0.05 -17.48 -16.49
C ALA A 196 -0.90 -18.47 -17.19
N SER A 197 -1.09 -19.64 -16.58
CA SER A 197 -2.03 -20.67 -17.03
C SER A 197 -3.48 -20.17 -16.95
N LEU A 198 -3.89 -19.58 -15.82
CA LEU A 198 -5.21 -18.98 -15.66
C LEU A 198 -5.48 -17.91 -16.74
N LEU A 199 -4.55 -16.97 -16.92
CA LEU A 199 -4.65 -15.91 -17.93
C LEU A 199 -4.83 -16.44 -19.34
N GLY A 200 -4.24 -17.61 -19.67
CA GLY A 200 -4.38 -18.26 -20.98
C GLY A 200 -5.80 -18.70 -21.33
N HIS A 201 -6.72 -18.78 -20.36
CA HIS A 201 -8.13 -19.11 -20.59
C HIS A 201 -8.97 -17.91 -21.03
N TYR A 202 -8.47 -16.68 -20.86
CA TYR A 202 -9.21 -15.47 -21.16
C TYR A 202 -8.74 -14.85 -22.48
N ARG A 203 -9.68 -14.26 -23.23
CA ARG A 203 -9.38 -13.41 -24.38
C ARG A 203 -9.36 -11.94 -23.97
N LEU A 204 -8.47 -11.15 -24.55
CA LEU A 204 -8.55 -9.70 -24.47
C LEU A 204 -9.84 -9.21 -25.14
N ALA A 205 -10.67 -8.44 -24.43
CA ALA A 205 -11.97 -7.98 -24.90
C ALA A 205 -12.03 -6.46 -25.08
N ASP A 206 -11.52 -5.68 -24.13
CA ASP A 206 -11.48 -4.21 -24.19
C ASP A 206 -10.37 -3.67 -23.27
N ALA A 207 -9.97 -2.42 -23.47
CA ALA A 207 -9.05 -1.74 -22.57
C ALA A 207 -9.21 -0.22 -22.64
N LEU A 208 -9.19 0.43 -21.49
CA LEU A 208 -9.23 1.89 -21.36
C LEU A 208 -7.91 2.41 -20.81
N VAL A 209 -7.51 3.59 -21.28
CA VAL A 209 -6.33 4.32 -20.82
C VAL A 209 -6.73 5.66 -20.18
N SER A 210 -6.20 5.95 -19.00
CA SER A 210 -6.33 7.25 -18.34
C SER A 210 -5.31 8.27 -18.87
N ASP A 211 -5.52 9.52 -18.50
CA ASP A 211 -4.62 10.65 -18.77
C ASP A 211 -3.18 10.50 -18.24
N ASP A 212 -2.98 9.71 -17.17
CA ASP A 212 -1.64 9.37 -16.64
C ASP A 212 -1.10 8.03 -17.17
N GLY A 213 -1.77 7.42 -18.16
CA GLY A 213 -1.33 6.20 -18.82
C GLY A 213 -1.68 4.89 -18.10
N ARG A 214 -2.46 4.92 -17.01
CA ARG A 214 -2.98 3.69 -16.37
C ARG A 214 -3.94 2.97 -17.31
N LEU A 215 -3.83 1.65 -17.34
CA LEU A 215 -4.71 0.79 -18.11
C LEU A 215 -5.66 0.03 -17.20
N LEU A 216 -6.94 -0.02 -17.59
CA LEU A 216 -7.87 -1.05 -17.13
C LEU A 216 -8.12 -1.98 -18.32
N VAL A 217 -7.81 -3.25 -18.15
CA VAL A 217 -7.88 -4.27 -19.19
C VAL A 217 -8.97 -5.26 -18.84
N LEU A 218 -9.92 -5.43 -19.77
CA LEU A 218 -10.99 -6.41 -19.69
C LEU A 218 -10.60 -7.66 -20.46
N MET A 219 -10.44 -8.73 -19.71
CA MET A 219 -10.25 -10.09 -20.18
C MET A 219 -11.57 -10.86 -20.02
N ALA A 220 -11.97 -11.67 -21.00
CA ALA A 220 -13.25 -12.38 -20.99
C ALA A 220 -13.07 -13.88 -21.25
N HIS A 221 -13.85 -14.70 -20.54
CA HIS A 221 -14.01 -16.12 -20.82
C HIS A 221 -15.49 -16.42 -21.04
N GLY A 222 -15.87 -16.63 -22.30
CA GLY A 222 -17.28 -16.75 -22.70
C GLY A 222 -18.08 -15.46 -22.44
N ASN A 223 -19.35 -15.61 -22.05
CA ASN A 223 -20.31 -14.49 -21.93
C ASN A 223 -20.59 -14.06 -20.48
N ARG A 224 -19.93 -14.68 -19.50
CA ARG A 224 -20.26 -14.49 -18.07
C ARG A 224 -19.06 -14.27 -17.17
N ASP A 225 -17.89 -14.76 -17.55
CA ASP A 225 -16.70 -14.66 -16.74
C ASP A 225 -15.78 -13.57 -17.29
N VAL A 226 -15.40 -12.64 -16.42
CA VAL A 226 -14.58 -11.47 -16.75
C VAL A 226 -13.49 -11.27 -15.72
N LEU A 227 -12.30 -10.99 -16.22
CA LEU A 227 -11.12 -10.64 -15.43
C LEU A 227 -10.73 -9.20 -15.75
N LEU A 228 -10.69 -8.35 -14.74
CA LEU A 228 -10.19 -6.99 -14.81
C LEU A 228 -8.75 -6.97 -14.29
N LEU A 229 -7.84 -6.55 -15.16
CA LEU A 229 -6.44 -6.29 -14.81
C LEU A 229 -6.19 -4.79 -14.85
N GLU A 230 -5.34 -4.31 -13.97
CA GLU A 230 -4.83 -2.94 -14.00
C GLU A 230 -3.34 -2.95 -14.30
N ALA A 231 -2.90 -2.03 -15.16
CA ALA A 231 -1.50 -1.80 -15.45
C ALA A 231 -1.16 -0.33 -15.17
N LEU A 232 -0.25 -0.12 -14.21
CA LEU A 232 0.20 1.19 -13.79
C LEU A 232 1.53 1.55 -14.44
N PRO A 233 1.66 2.67 -15.17
CA PRO A 233 2.95 3.27 -15.51
C PRO A 233 3.78 3.53 -14.27
N VAL A 234 5.01 3.03 -14.27
CA VAL A 234 5.93 3.19 -13.16
C VAL A 234 6.93 4.30 -13.46
N SER A 235 7.11 5.20 -12.50
CA SER A 235 8.14 6.24 -12.49
C SER A 235 9.08 6.06 -11.31
N THR A 236 10.18 6.83 -11.34
CA THR A 236 11.05 7.03 -10.19
C THR A 236 10.25 7.57 -9.00
N SER A 237 10.61 7.13 -7.79
CA SER A 237 9.90 7.54 -6.58
C SER A 237 10.10 9.03 -6.31
N THR A 238 9.03 9.70 -5.85
CA THR A 238 9.09 11.10 -5.45
C THR A 238 9.94 11.31 -4.20
N TRP A 239 10.21 10.24 -3.46
CA TRP A 239 11.07 10.26 -2.28
C TRP A 239 12.56 10.23 -2.62
N GLU A 240 13.01 9.78 -3.79
CA GLU A 240 14.44 9.62 -4.08
C GLU A 240 15.30 10.87 -3.81
N PRO A 241 14.85 12.12 -4.08
CA PRO A 241 15.62 13.32 -3.74
C PRO A 241 15.94 13.47 -2.25
N ARG A 242 15.17 12.82 -1.36
CA ARG A 242 15.29 12.91 0.11
C ARG A 242 15.73 11.59 0.74
N ALA A 243 15.17 10.48 0.26
CA ALA A 243 15.40 9.11 0.71
C ALA A 243 16.57 8.41 -0.03
N GLY A 244 17.15 9.05 -1.04
CA GLY A 244 18.18 8.43 -1.87
C GLY A 244 17.59 7.49 -2.92
N ALA A 245 18.39 7.20 -3.95
CA ALA A 245 17.94 6.41 -5.10
C ALA A 245 17.74 4.93 -4.76
N TRP A 246 16.72 4.31 -5.36
CA TRP A 246 16.57 2.86 -5.36
C TRP A 246 17.69 2.20 -6.16
N ARG A 247 18.41 1.26 -5.55
CA ARG A 247 19.60 0.62 -6.16
C ARG A 247 19.51 -0.90 -6.29
N ALA A 248 18.47 -1.53 -5.74
CA ALA A 248 18.33 -2.98 -5.73
C ALA A 248 17.60 -3.54 -6.97
N GLY A 249 17.28 -2.69 -7.95
CA GLY A 249 16.60 -3.09 -9.19
C GLY A 249 16.07 -1.91 -9.97
N SER A 250 15.17 -2.17 -10.92
CA SER A 250 14.42 -1.15 -11.64
C SER A 250 13.25 -0.60 -10.81
N ASP A 251 12.70 0.54 -11.21
CA ASP A 251 11.52 1.12 -10.56
C ASP A 251 10.31 0.17 -10.58
N VAL A 252 10.11 -0.57 -11.67
CA VAL A 252 8.99 -1.54 -11.74
C VAL A 252 9.17 -2.69 -10.75
N GLN A 253 10.41 -3.12 -10.50
CA GLN A 253 10.70 -4.11 -9.45
C GLN A 253 10.42 -3.54 -8.05
N ARG A 254 10.74 -2.26 -7.81
CA ARG A 254 10.40 -1.55 -6.56
C ARG A 254 8.88 -1.50 -6.33
N VAL A 255 8.11 -1.12 -7.35
CA VAL A 255 6.64 -1.03 -7.25
C VAL A 255 6.01 -2.41 -7.05
N LEU A 256 6.49 -3.45 -7.74
CA LEU A 256 6.00 -4.81 -7.52
C LEU A 256 6.29 -5.29 -6.09
N LEU A 257 7.49 -5.01 -5.59
CA LEU A 257 7.85 -5.33 -4.22
C LEU A 257 6.94 -4.60 -3.22
N ALA A 258 6.64 -3.32 -3.46
CA ALA A 258 5.69 -2.53 -2.68
C ALA A 258 4.33 -3.22 -2.60
N ARG A 259 3.74 -3.49 -3.76
CA ARG A 259 2.41 -4.09 -3.89
C ARG A 259 2.31 -5.49 -3.29
N GLU A 260 3.42 -6.23 -3.26
CA GLU A 260 3.47 -7.57 -2.68
C GLU A 260 3.64 -7.57 -1.16
N THR A 261 4.47 -6.66 -0.62
CA THR A 261 4.97 -6.80 0.75
C THR A 261 4.43 -5.78 1.74
N VAL A 262 3.99 -4.61 1.26
CA VAL A 262 3.58 -3.48 2.09
C VAL A 262 2.12 -3.59 2.56
N PRO A 263 1.13 -3.82 1.68
CA PRO A 263 -0.25 -4.00 2.14
C PRO A 263 -0.39 -5.22 3.07
N LEU A 264 -1.32 -5.13 4.00
CA LEU A 264 -1.67 -6.26 4.88
C LEU A 264 -2.32 -7.39 4.07
N ALA A 265 -3.12 -7.04 3.07
CA ALA A 265 -3.67 -7.94 2.07
C ALA A 265 -3.08 -7.63 0.67
N PRO A 266 -2.02 -8.35 0.27
CA PRO A 266 -1.35 -8.10 -1.01
C PRO A 266 -2.27 -8.28 -2.21
N LEU A 267 -1.96 -7.56 -3.28
CA LEU A 267 -2.59 -7.73 -4.59
C LEU A 267 -2.21 -9.07 -5.20
N SER A 268 -3.12 -9.65 -5.98
CA SER A 268 -2.85 -10.87 -6.74
C SER A 268 -2.53 -10.57 -8.21
N MET A 269 -1.99 -11.59 -8.89
CA MET A 269 -1.61 -11.52 -10.31
C MET A 269 -0.56 -10.43 -10.59
N LEU A 270 0.37 -10.23 -9.66
CA LEU A 270 1.48 -9.28 -9.79
C LEU A 270 2.47 -9.74 -10.87
N GLY A 271 2.80 -8.82 -11.77
CA GLY A 271 3.78 -9.00 -12.84
C GLY A 271 4.04 -7.67 -13.54
N TRP A 272 4.87 -7.63 -14.57
CA TRP A 272 5.23 -6.39 -15.24
C TRP A 272 5.37 -6.54 -16.74
N SER A 273 5.34 -5.41 -17.44
CA SER A 273 5.62 -5.32 -18.86
C SER A 273 6.32 -4.00 -19.18
N THR A 274 6.71 -3.86 -20.43
CA THR A 274 7.03 -2.58 -21.06
C THR A 274 6.05 -2.34 -22.21
N SER A 275 5.70 -1.09 -22.44
CA SER A 275 4.92 -0.69 -23.63
C SER A 275 5.62 -1.17 -24.92
N PRO A 276 4.89 -1.32 -26.04
CA PRO A 276 5.46 -1.85 -27.29
C PRO A 276 6.65 -1.09 -27.85
N ASP A 277 6.75 0.21 -27.56
CA ASP A 277 7.89 1.07 -27.93
C ASP A 277 9.05 1.02 -26.92
N GLY A 278 8.88 0.28 -25.82
CA GLY A 278 9.84 0.15 -24.73
C GLY A 278 9.92 1.36 -23.80
N ALA A 279 9.08 2.38 -24.00
CA ALA A 279 9.20 3.67 -23.30
C ALA A 279 8.64 3.66 -21.87
N VAL A 280 7.63 2.84 -21.59
CA VAL A 280 6.88 2.85 -20.33
C VAL A 280 6.90 1.47 -19.70
N ALA A 281 7.52 1.33 -18.53
CA ALA A 281 7.37 0.13 -17.71
C ALA A 281 6.01 0.18 -16.98
N ARG A 282 5.30 -0.95 -16.92
CA ARG A 282 4.03 -1.06 -16.20
C ARG A 282 4.05 -2.17 -15.15
N ALA A 283 3.54 -1.85 -13.95
CA ALA A 283 3.25 -2.83 -12.91
C ALA A 283 1.80 -3.29 -13.04
N TRP A 284 1.59 -4.60 -13.17
CA TRP A 284 0.28 -5.22 -13.36
C TRP A 284 -0.24 -5.85 -12.09
N SER A 285 -1.56 -5.85 -11.92
CA SER A 285 -2.26 -6.58 -10.87
C SER A 285 -3.69 -6.92 -11.30
N ARG A 286 -4.34 -7.81 -10.56
CA ARG A 286 -5.81 -7.88 -10.58
C ARG A 286 -6.39 -6.57 -10.06
N ALA A 287 -7.42 -6.04 -10.74
CA ALA A 287 -8.11 -4.84 -10.28
C ALA A 287 -8.77 -5.11 -8.91
N ARG A 288 -8.73 -4.14 -8.00
CA ARG A 288 -9.45 -4.26 -6.73
C ARG A 288 -10.95 -4.06 -6.89
N GLY A 289 -11.71 -4.39 -5.86
CA GLY A 289 -13.12 -4.01 -5.79
C GLY A 289 -13.33 -2.50 -5.60
N SER A 290 -12.49 -1.80 -4.83
CA SER A 290 -12.47 -0.34 -4.71
C SER A 290 -11.03 0.20 -4.76
N ASP A 291 -10.83 1.37 -5.37
CA ASP A 291 -9.58 2.15 -5.33
C ASP A 291 -9.75 3.49 -4.61
N ARG A 292 -10.88 3.70 -3.93
CA ARG A 292 -11.18 4.92 -3.19
C ARG A 292 -11.64 4.61 -1.78
N ALA A 293 -11.19 5.42 -0.84
CA ALA A 293 -11.80 5.48 0.47
C ALA A 293 -13.25 5.99 0.35
N PRO A 294 -14.18 5.53 1.20
CA PRO A 294 -15.53 6.06 1.26
C PRO A 294 -15.51 7.59 1.45
N THR A 295 -16.37 8.30 0.71
CA THR A 295 -16.51 9.76 0.83
C THR A 295 -16.88 10.19 2.26
N GLU A 296 -16.41 11.37 2.64
CA GLU A 296 -16.21 11.90 4.00
C GLU A 296 -17.22 11.50 5.09
N ALA A 297 -16.70 11.22 6.29
CA ALA A 297 -17.49 11.23 7.51
C ALA A 297 -17.34 12.59 8.21
N LYS A 298 -18.44 13.10 8.76
CA LYS A 298 -18.54 14.33 9.58
C LYS A 298 -17.38 14.46 10.58
N LYS A 299 -16.95 15.70 10.87
CA LYS A 299 -15.84 16.10 11.77
C LYS A 299 -15.74 15.36 13.14
N SER A 300 -16.81 14.75 13.65
CA SER A 300 -16.79 13.94 14.88
C SER A 300 -16.26 12.50 14.70
N GLY A 301 -16.23 11.96 13.47
CA GLY A 301 -15.76 10.62 13.11
C GLY A 301 -14.26 10.49 12.84
N ASN A 302 -13.53 11.62 12.79
CA ASN A 302 -12.12 11.63 12.40
C ASN A 302 -11.19 11.00 13.44
N ARG A 303 -11.54 11.01 14.74
CA ARG A 303 -10.69 10.41 15.78
C ARG A 303 -10.58 8.90 15.66
N ARG A 304 -11.72 8.21 15.49
CA ARG A 304 -11.72 6.75 15.32
C ARG A 304 -11.04 6.35 14.01
N LYS A 305 -11.29 7.07 12.92
CA LYS A 305 -10.59 6.85 11.65
C LYS A 305 -9.08 7.08 11.78
N ALA A 306 -8.66 8.15 12.46
CA ALA A 306 -7.25 8.43 12.72
C ALA A 306 -6.59 7.35 13.58
N HIS A 307 -7.29 6.87 14.61
CA HIS A 307 -6.84 5.74 15.40
C HIS A 307 -6.64 4.48 14.54
N ASP A 308 -7.67 4.08 13.79
CA ASP A 308 -7.62 2.86 12.99
C ASP A 308 -6.58 2.95 11.86
N ALA A 309 -6.41 4.14 11.27
CA ALA A 309 -5.31 4.47 10.35
C ALA A 309 -3.93 4.30 11.01
N GLY A 310 -3.78 4.80 12.24
CA GLY A 310 -2.56 4.61 13.03
C GLY A 310 -2.26 3.13 13.25
N VAL A 311 -3.26 2.33 13.62
CA VAL A 311 -3.09 0.89 13.81
C VAL A 311 -2.61 0.22 12.52
N VAL A 312 -3.24 0.51 11.38
CA VAL A 312 -2.83 -0.05 10.07
C VAL A 312 -1.40 0.35 9.72
N LEU A 313 -1.08 1.64 9.78
CA LEU A 313 0.26 2.15 9.44
C LEU A 313 1.34 1.57 10.37
N GLY A 314 1.05 1.48 11.67
CA GLY A 314 1.95 0.88 12.65
C GLY A 314 2.22 -0.60 12.39
N MET A 315 1.20 -1.36 11.99
CA MET A 315 1.38 -2.77 11.59
C MET A 315 2.19 -2.90 10.31
N VAL A 316 1.94 -2.07 9.29
CA VAL A 316 2.68 -2.07 8.02
C VAL A 316 4.16 -1.74 8.25
N HIS A 317 4.45 -0.67 9.00
CA HIS A 317 5.82 -0.29 9.35
C HIS A 317 6.53 -1.37 10.17
N ALA A 318 5.85 -1.99 11.14
CA ALA A 318 6.43 -3.07 11.92
C ALA A 318 6.68 -4.36 11.11
N LEU A 319 5.84 -4.66 10.11
CA LEU A 319 6.05 -5.81 9.20
C LEU A 319 7.16 -5.55 8.18
N GLY A 320 7.30 -4.31 7.71
CA GLY A 320 8.29 -3.90 6.72
C GLY A 320 9.65 -3.50 7.30
N GLY A 321 9.70 -3.17 8.60
CA GLY A 321 10.91 -2.74 9.32
C GLY A 321 11.23 -3.61 10.54
N ASP A 322 11.88 -3.00 11.54
CA ASP A 322 12.21 -3.66 12.82
C ASP A 322 11.13 -3.36 13.87
N ALA A 323 10.22 -4.31 14.05
CA ALA A 323 9.11 -4.19 14.99
C ALA A 323 9.58 -4.05 16.46
N GLY A 324 10.68 -4.71 16.84
CA GLY A 324 11.22 -4.67 18.19
C GLY A 324 11.82 -3.30 18.50
N LEU A 325 12.64 -2.79 17.58
CA LEU A 325 13.26 -1.47 17.67
C LEU A 325 12.20 -0.35 17.67
N LEU A 326 11.22 -0.41 16.77
CA LEU A 326 10.07 0.52 16.77
C LEU A 326 9.29 0.46 18.09
N SER A 327 8.98 -0.74 18.58
CA SER A 327 8.23 -0.90 19.83
C SER A 327 9.02 -0.36 21.03
N GLY A 328 10.32 -0.63 21.08
CA GLY A 328 11.25 -0.11 22.08
C GLY A 328 11.35 1.41 22.04
N TYR A 329 11.47 1.99 20.85
CA TYR A 329 11.58 3.44 20.62
C TYR A 329 10.28 4.19 20.86
N LEU A 330 9.11 3.63 20.56
CA LEU A 330 7.81 4.27 20.78
C LEU A 330 7.27 4.13 22.21
N GLY A 331 7.39 2.94 22.79
CA GLY A 331 6.96 2.69 24.15
C GLY A 331 5.45 2.81 24.31
N ARG A 332 4.99 3.21 25.50
CA ARG A 332 3.56 3.25 25.86
C ARG A 332 3.13 4.57 26.50
N SER A 333 4.01 5.56 26.58
CA SER A 333 3.68 6.84 27.18
C SER A 333 3.12 7.82 26.15
N ASP A 334 2.42 8.83 26.64
CA ASP A 334 1.84 9.90 25.81
C ASP A 334 2.90 10.85 25.23
N ARG A 335 4.17 10.74 25.65
CA ARG A 335 5.27 11.60 25.16
C ARG A 335 5.40 11.59 23.64
N PHE A 336 5.13 10.44 23.02
CA PHE A 336 5.14 10.31 21.57
C PHE A 336 3.98 11.07 20.93
N ALA A 337 2.77 10.93 21.50
CA ALA A 337 1.61 11.66 21.03
C ALA A 337 1.77 13.18 21.17
N ASP A 338 2.37 13.64 22.27
CA ASP A 338 2.70 15.06 22.48
C ASP A 338 3.68 15.59 21.42
N ALA A 339 4.74 14.83 21.14
CA ALA A 339 5.73 15.21 20.12
C ALA A 339 5.15 15.19 18.70
N LEU A 340 4.25 14.25 18.38
CA LEU A 340 3.59 14.19 17.08
C LEU A 340 2.61 15.36 16.88
N VAL A 341 1.92 15.77 17.94
CA VAL A 341 1.09 17.00 17.91
C VAL A 341 1.96 18.21 17.57
N GLU A 342 3.08 18.41 18.28
CA GLU A 342 3.99 19.54 18.01
C GLU A 342 4.53 19.52 16.57
N ALA A 343 4.94 18.34 16.08
CA ALA A 343 5.44 18.17 14.73
C ALA A 343 4.36 18.40 13.65
N SER A 344 3.08 18.14 13.96
CA SER A 344 1.97 18.36 13.03
C SER A 344 1.61 19.83 12.82
N GLU A 345 2.01 20.70 13.76
CA GLU A 345 1.75 22.14 13.73
C GLU A 345 2.91 22.94 13.11
N SER A 346 4.06 22.29 12.87
CA SER A 346 5.29 22.86 12.30
C SER A 346 5.35 22.74 10.78
#